data_AF-A0A2A3VL39-F1
#
_entry.id   AF-A0A2A3VL39-F1
#
_cell.length_a   1.000
_cell.length_b   1.000
_cell.length_c   1.000
_cell.angle_alpha   90.00
_cell.angle_beta   90.00
_cell.angle_gamma   90.00
#
_symmetry.space_group_name_H-M   'P 1'
#
loop_
_entity.id
_entity.type
_entity.pdbx_description
1 polymer ?
#
loop_
_entity_poly.entity_id
_entity_poly.type
_entity_poly.pdbx_seq_one_letter_code
_entity_poly.pdbx_strand_id
1 'polypeptide(L)'
;MQAITVTREAVCGADDQTGRLTLAVPIPGTAPLSALVDAVLAQRFLQFSSSHVSITGRACGVPVVRVHDTGVRPRVDFLVPPHTPVQHCVPQGLLQFGWD
;
A
#
# COMPACT_ATOMS: atom_id res chain seq x y z
N MET A 1 3.41 19.13 4.68
CA MET A 1 2.43 18.06 4.37
C MET A 1 2.75 17.57 2.98
N GLN A 2 2.92 16.28 2.76
CA GLN A 2 3.24 15.73 1.44
C GLN A 2 2.13 14.76 1.02
N ALA A 3 1.87 14.66 -0.28
CA ALA A 3 0.97 13.66 -0.82
C ALA A 3 1.82 12.45 -1.24
N ILE A 4 1.57 11.29 -0.64
CA ILE A 4 2.13 10.04 -1.12
C ILE A 4 1.20 9.49 -2.19
N THR A 5 1.74 9.29 -3.39
CA THR A 5 1.09 8.55 -4.46
C THR A 5 1.16 7.06 -4.14
N VAL A 6 0.01 6.43 -3.99
CA VAL A 6 -0.14 5.00 -3.77
C VAL A 6 -0.73 4.41 -5.03
N THR A 7 -0.09 3.40 -5.60
CA THR A 7 -0.60 2.71 -6.78
C THR A 7 -0.85 1.25 -6.48
N ARG A 8 -1.85 0.63 -7.11
CA ARG A 8 -2.01 -0.83 -7.07
C ARG A 8 -2.16 -1.45 -8.46
N GLU A 9 -1.67 -2.67 -8.60
CA GLU A 9 -2.01 -3.52 -9.74
C GLU A 9 -3.49 -3.93 -9.69
N ALA A 10 -4.11 -4.03 -10.87
CA ALA A 10 -5.47 -4.51 -11.01
C ALA A 10 -5.52 -6.00 -10.64
N VAL A 11 -6.62 -6.44 -10.01
CA VAL A 11 -6.84 -7.87 -9.76
C VAL A 11 -7.69 -8.45 -10.89
N CYS A 12 -7.22 -9.54 -11.52
CA CYS A 12 -7.92 -10.19 -12.63
C CYS A 12 -9.33 -10.62 -12.21
N GLY A 13 -10.34 -9.84 -12.59
CA GLY A 13 -11.76 -10.16 -12.41
C GLY A 13 -12.57 -9.27 -11.47
N ALA A 14 -11.97 -8.43 -10.63
CA ALA A 14 -12.72 -7.45 -9.79
C ALA A 14 -12.60 -6.01 -10.30
N ASP A 15 -11.54 -5.70 -11.03
CA ASP A 15 -11.35 -4.42 -11.68
C ASP A 15 -11.63 -4.56 -13.18
N ASP A 16 -12.75 -4.02 -13.67
CA ASP A 16 -13.02 -3.80 -15.11
C ASP A 16 -12.11 -2.70 -15.73
N GLN A 17 -11.08 -2.27 -14.98
CA GLN A 17 -10.16 -1.22 -15.37
C GLN A 17 -8.81 -1.83 -15.76
N THR A 18 -8.43 -1.66 -17.03
CA THR A 18 -7.19 -2.15 -17.65
C THR A 18 -5.95 -1.31 -17.27
N GLY A 19 -5.89 -0.74 -16.07
CA GLY A 19 -4.83 0.20 -15.66
C GLY A 19 -4.47 0.19 -14.19
N ARG A 20 -3.26 0.68 -13.88
CA ARG A 20 -2.76 0.88 -12.51
C ARG A 20 -3.57 1.97 -11.83
N LEU A 21 -4.32 1.59 -10.80
CA LEU A 21 -5.11 2.52 -9.99
C LEU A 21 -4.18 3.38 -9.13
N THR A 22 -4.56 4.65 -8.94
CA THR A 22 -3.76 5.62 -8.18
C THR A 22 -4.61 6.27 -7.10
N LEU A 23 -4.03 6.40 -5.92
CA LEU A 23 -4.58 7.07 -4.75
C LEU A 23 -3.58 8.09 -4.22
N ALA A 24 -4.01 9.31 -3.92
CA ALA A 24 -3.20 10.29 -3.22
C ALA A 24 -3.52 10.26 -1.72
N VAL A 25 -2.51 9.99 -0.89
CA VAL A 25 -2.65 9.98 0.58
C VAL A 25 -1.92 11.19 1.17
N PRO A 26 -2.63 12.22 1.65
CA PRO A 26 -2.02 13.35 2.34
C PRO A 26 -1.54 12.90 3.72
N ILE A 27 -0.23 12.94 3.96
CA ILE A 27 0.36 12.57 5.25
C ILE A 27 1.63 13.38 5.54
N PRO A 28 1.95 13.72 6.79
CA PRO A 28 3.25 14.30 7.13
C PRO A 28 4.39 13.32 6.79
N GLY A 29 5.49 13.80 6.19
CA GLY A 29 6.67 12.95 5.93
C GLY A 29 7.33 12.38 7.20
N THR A 30 7.11 13.05 8.33
CA THR A 30 7.53 12.61 9.68
C THR A 30 6.59 11.58 10.31
N ALA A 31 5.41 11.34 9.72
CA ALA A 31 4.48 10.34 10.23
C ALA A 31 5.09 8.93 10.09
N PRO A 32 4.72 7.99 10.97
CA PRO A 32 5.19 6.61 10.86
C PRO A 32 4.59 5.91 9.63
N LEU A 33 5.33 4.96 9.06
CA LEU A 33 4.84 4.12 7.96
C LEU A 33 3.50 3.45 8.27
N SER A 34 3.29 3.03 9.52
CA SER A 34 2.00 2.44 9.93
C SER A 34 0.82 3.38 9.68
N ALA A 35 0.97 4.68 9.92
CA ALA A 35 -0.09 5.65 9.67
C ALA A 35 -0.41 5.81 8.17
N LEU A 36 0.60 5.72 7.30
CA LEU A 36 0.39 5.70 5.85
C LEU A 36 -0.41 4.45 5.43
N VAL A 37 -0.02 3.29 5.93
CA VAL A 37 -0.70 2.02 5.61
C VAL A 37 -2.14 2.03 6.13
N ASP A 38 -2.37 2.48 7.37
CA ASP A 38 -3.72 2.63 7.93
C ASP A 38 -4.59 3.56 7.07
N ALA A 39 -4.04 4.67 6.59
CA ALA A 39 -4.75 5.60 5.71
C ALA A 39 -5.09 4.98 4.33
N VAL A 40 -4.22 4.11 3.79
CA VAL A 40 -4.52 3.35 2.56
C VAL A 40 -5.64 2.32 2.81
N LEU A 41 -5.57 1.59 3.92
CA LEU A 41 -6.56 0.58 4.27
C LEU A 41 -7.93 1.18 4.58
N ALA A 42 -7.97 2.33 5.26
CA ALA A 42 -9.21 3.05 5.57
C ALA A 42 -9.98 3.47 4.31
N GLN A 43 -9.28 3.71 3.20
CA GLN A 43 -9.89 4.04 1.92
C GLN A 43 -10.39 2.83 1.13
N ARG A 44 -10.18 1.61 1.66
CA ARG A 44 -10.55 0.34 0.99
C ARG A 44 -9.98 0.26 -0.43
N PHE A 45 -8.81 0.88 -0.64
CA PHE A 45 -8.17 0.98 -1.95
C PHE A 45 -7.61 -0.36 -2.39
N LEU A 46 -7.05 -1.14 -1.45
CA LEU A 46 -6.54 -2.48 -1.73
C LEU A 46 -7.72 -3.46 -1.84
N GLN A 47 -7.88 -4.05 -3.02
CA GLN A 47 -8.86 -5.09 -3.28
C GLN A 47 -8.14 -6.41 -3.50
N PHE A 48 -8.71 -7.49 -3.00
CA PHE A 48 -8.15 -8.84 -3.05
C PHE A 48 -9.12 -9.77 -3.77
N SER A 49 -8.65 -10.93 -4.21
CA SER A 49 -9.50 -11.98 -4.78
C SER A 49 -9.14 -13.34 -4.17
N SER A 50 -9.94 -14.37 -4.47
CA SER A 50 -9.68 -15.73 -4.01
C SER A 50 -8.32 -16.29 -4.43
N SER A 51 -7.77 -15.82 -5.56
CA SER A 51 -6.44 -16.16 -6.04
C SER A 51 -5.34 -15.20 -5.60
N HIS A 52 -5.69 -14.01 -5.11
CA HIS A 52 -4.75 -12.96 -4.70
C HIS A 52 -5.06 -12.51 -3.28
N VAL A 53 -4.58 -13.29 -2.30
CA VAL A 53 -4.82 -13.08 -0.87
C VAL A 53 -3.74 -12.24 -0.17
N SER A 54 -2.71 -11.81 -0.89
CA SER A 54 -1.69 -10.90 -0.37
C SER A 54 -1.15 -9.97 -1.44
N ILE A 55 -0.86 -8.74 -1.07
CA ILE A 55 -0.30 -7.71 -1.95
C ILE A 55 0.90 -7.07 -1.26
N THR A 56 1.99 -6.87 -2.01
CA THR A 56 3.25 -6.33 -1.47
C THR A 56 3.42 -4.88 -1.91
N GLY A 57 3.55 -3.99 -0.93
CA GLY A 57 3.83 -2.57 -1.11
C GLY A 57 5.34 -2.32 -1.19
N ARG A 58 5.80 -1.78 -2.32
CA ARG A 58 7.19 -1.48 -2.64
C ARG A 58 7.40 0.02 -2.78
N ALA A 59 8.48 0.53 -2.20
CA ALA A 59 8.95 1.89 -2.39
C ALA A 59 10.33 1.84 -3.04
N CYS A 60 10.51 2.53 -4.17
CA CYS A 60 11.75 2.47 -4.96
C CYS A 60 12.18 1.02 -5.30
N GLY A 61 11.20 0.13 -5.55
CA GLY A 61 11.44 -1.30 -5.82
C GLY A 61 11.71 -2.17 -4.59
N VAL A 62 11.91 -1.57 -3.41
CA VAL A 62 12.17 -2.29 -2.15
C VAL A 62 10.84 -2.60 -1.44
N PRO A 63 10.57 -3.85 -1.06
CA PRO A 63 9.35 -4.19 -0.32
C PRO A 63 9.41 -3.62 1.10
N VAL A 64 8.43 -2.80 1.46
CA VAL A 64 8.35 -2.12 2.77
C VAL A 64 7.19 -2.62 3.62
N VAL A 65 6.16 -3.16 2.99
CA VAL A 65 4.98 -3.70 3.66
C VAL A 65 4.35 -4.80 2.83
N ARG A 66 3.75 -5.78 3.48
CA ARG A 66 2.87 -6.77 2.86
C ARG A 66 1.52 -6.75 3.57
N VAL A 67 0.45 -6.76 2.79
CA VAL A 67 -0.92 -6.77 3.30
C VAL A 67 -1.58 -8.07 2.87
N HIS A 68 -2.14 -8.79 3.84
CA HIS A 68 -2.83 -10.05 3.64
C HIS A 68 -4.33 -9.83 3.84
N ASP A 69 -5.13 -10.39 2.94
CA ASP A 69 -6.56 -10.54 3.16
C ASP A 69 -6.82 -11.67 4.14
N THR A 70 -7.60 -11.38 5.18
CA THR A 70 -8.04 -12.37 6.17
C THR A 70 -9.57 -12.49 6.22
N GLY A 71 -10.29 -11.79 5.32
CA GLY A 71 -11.75 -11.75 5.27
C GLY A 71 -12.43 -10.85 6.31
N VAL A 72 -11.76 -10.51 7.42
CA VAL A 72 -12.31 -9.64 8.47
C VAL A 72 -11.55 -8.32 8.58
N ARG A 73 -10.22 -8.40 8.78
CA ARG A 73 -9.35 -7.23 8.84
C ARG A 73 -8.02 -7.57 8.17
N PRO A 74 -7.55 -6.77 7.21
CA PRO A 74 -6.27 -7.02 6.58
C PRO A 74 -5.16 -7.14 7.62
N ARG A 75 -4.37 -8.21 7.55
CA ARG A 75 -3.18 -8.37 8.37
C ARG A 75 -2.03 -7.67 7.66
N VAL A 76 -1.28 -6.83 8.37
CA VAL A 76 -0.17 -6.07 7.83
C VAL A 76 1.14 -6.59 8.40
N ASP A 77 2.02 -7.06 7.52
CA ASP A 77 3.39 -7.42 7.85
C ASP A 77 4.32 -6.30 7.38
N PHE A 78 4.90 -5.56 8.34
CA PHE A 78 5.86 -4.50 8.05
C PHE A 78 7.25 -5.09 7.80
N LEU A 79 7.81 -4.83 6.63
CA LEU A 79 9.13 -5.33 6.22
C LEU A 79 10.26 -4.33 6.57
N VAL A 80 9.87 -3.11 6.90
CA VAL A 80 10.70 -2.11 7.57
C VAL A 80 10.03 -1.73 8.90
N PRO A 81 10.74 -1.17 9.90
CA PRO A 81 10.11 -0.85 11.18
C PRO A 81 8.88 0.06 11.01
N PRO A 82 7.72 -0.24 11.63
CA PRO A 82 6.47 0.49 11.39
C PRO A 82 6.52 1.96 11.82
N HIS A 83 7.42 2.29 12.75
CA HIS A 83 7.66 3.65 13.24
C HIS A 83 8.65 4.44 12.38
N THR A 84 9.21 3.84 11.32
CA THR A 84 10.08 4.55 10.38
C THR A 84 9.29 5.69 9.72
N PRO A 85 9.84 6.91 9.68
CA PRO A 85 9.20 8.04 9.02
C PRO A 85 8.92 7.76 7.54
N VAL A 86 7.74 8.15 7.06
CA VAL A 86 7.30 7.98 5.67
C VAL A 86 8.33 8.53 4.67
N GLN A 87 8.94 9.67 4.96
CA GLN A 87 9.96 10.27 4.10
C GLN A 87 11.24 9.41 3.96
N HIS A 88 11.54 8.52 4.93
CA HIS A 88 12.69 7.63 4.87
C HIS A 88 12.38 6.34 4.11
N CYS A 89 11.17 5.79 4.26
CA CYS A 89 10.78 4.55 3.61
C CYS A 89 10.13 4.76 2.23
N VAL A 90 9.56 5.94 1.96
CA VAL A 90 8.93 6.32 0.68
C VAL A 90 9.50 7.68 0.20
N PRO A 91 10.83 7.77 -0.06
CA PRO A 91 11.49 9.06 -0.32
C PRO A 91 11.06 9.71 -1.64
N GLN A 92 10.60 8.93 -2.63
CA GLN A 92 10.09 9.43 -3.90
C GLN A 92 8.60 9.77 -3.87
N GLY A 93 7.95 9.63 -2.72
CA GLY A 93 6.51 9.85 -2.60
C GLY A 93 5.66 8.81 -3.33
N LEU A 94 6.21 7.67 -3.74
CA LEU A 94 5.52 6.61 -4.48
C LEU A 94 5.59 5.27 -3.72
N LEU A 95 4.41 4.71 -3.40
CA LEU A 95 4.24 3.37 -2.84
C LEU A 95 3.45 2.50 -3.84
N GLN A 96 4.07 1.44 -4.34
CA GLN A 96 3.51 0.59 -5.38
C GLN A 96 3.12 -0.77 -4.80
N PHE A 97 1.84 -1.07 -4.81
CA PHE A 97 1.30 -2.37 -4.47
C PHE A 97 1.21 -3.25 -5.72
N GLY A 98 1.83 -4.42 -5.66
CA GLY A 98 1.80 -5.41 -6.72
C GLY A 98 1.62 -6.82 -6.18
N TRP A 99 1.16 -7.70 -7.06
CA TRP A 99 1.03 -9.13 -6.78
C TRP A 99 2.42 -9.77 -6.81
N ASP A 100 2.65 -10.75 -5.93
CA ASP A 100 3.88 -11.56 -5.94
C ASP A 100 3.71 -12.78 -6.86
#